data_AF-A0A1D2MED7-F1
#
_entry.id   AF-A0A1D2MED7-F1
#
_cell.length_a   1.000
_cell.length_b   1.000
_cell.length_c   1.000
_cell.angle_alpha   90.00
_cell.angle_beta   90.00
_cell.angle_gamma   90.00
#
_symmetry.space_group_name_H-M   'P 1'
#
loop_
_entity.id
_entity.type
_entity.pdbx_description
1 polymer ?
#
loop_
_entity_poly.entity_id
_entity_poly.type
_entity_poly.pdbx_seq_one_letter_code
_entity_poly.pdbx_strand_id
1 'polypeptide(L)'
;MRVFLQEAAVPSDDLFVVPKKMLVKTFEVAEEKWLSTRKLLDERFSQKKGADAKGPIGTAFAFNAPNEEALALSNTSSLLEIASRAFLQNLEAQQIVTRRRRSAVIFDEAEESKGKSESTEISNSVMFDDLDSIHSRFIRQSMNSMSGPAAFLSGWCRMQELLPGCDGISAPKMRSVTGALLPSPRRISSTVHIDVSHLSNRHTLMLMHFGLIVWVMRRGYYGGYDPSCPANIYNEFATAAFRFGHSMVRPNLARMDNRYNGMSPHIALRDGFFNSDMLYHPLMVDELMRGLLGEPMEQLDPFISKEITNHLFEDKKKQFSGMDLIALNIHRARDHGLAGYNSYREVCSLKRATSFQDLSNEIPSDVLAKLKEAYAHVDDIDLFTGSISEKPVQGGLLGPTMTCIIGTQFKRLRQCDRFWYETNDPAIKFTPQQLAEIRKMTLSKVICDNLDMPSDIQRYAFDAPHNILNPRIPCDKLPALKLDAWRDAPVAASLKQVRRCHIGSKEVEVGKSALPSPCVSCICTPEGTRCASLRITSCQRLFKEARPEDIAKDNVCVSQCGYLLSISNKLSTAADDTQLHF
;
A
#
# COMPACT_ATOMS: atom_id res chain seq x y z
N MET A 1 2.50 -15.52 -31.12
CA MET A 1 3.42 -16.55 -30.60
C MET A 1 2.77 -17.92 -30.75
N ARG A 2 3.31 -18.76 -31.63
CA ARG A 2 3.10 -20.22 -31.64
C ARG A 2 4.17 -20.87 -30.74
N VAL A 3 3.87 -22.09 -30.29
CA VAL A 3 4.72 -23.06 -29.55
C VAL A 3 4.61 -23.00 -28.03
N PHE A 4 3.70 -23.80 -27.46
CA PHE A 4 3.96 -24.95 -26.58
C PHE A 4 2.60 -25.45 -26.06
N LEU A 5 1.99 -26.40 -26.78
CA LEU A 5 0.93 -27.24 -26.25
C LEU A 5 1.26 -28.66 -26.67
N GLN A 6 1.93 -29.39 -25.77
CA GLN A 6 2.00 -30.84 -25.83
C GLN A 6 1.60 -31.36 -24.44
N GLU A 7 0.39 -31.93 -24.44
CA GLU A 7 -0.18 -32.98 -23.60
C GLU A 7 0.37 -33.18 -22.18
N ALA A 8 -0.45 -32.80 -21.20
CA ALA A 8 -0.63 -33.56 -19.98
C ALA A 8 -2.14 -33.74 -19.75
N ALA A 9 -2.64 -34.95 -20.02
CA ALA A 9 -4.02 -35.33 -19.70
C ALA A 9 -4.14 -35.52 -18.18
N VAL A 10 -4.78 -34.56 -17.51
CA VAL A 10 -5.29 -34.71 -16.14
C VAL A 10 -6.82 -34.77 -16.24
N PRO A 11 -7.50 -35.81 -15.73
CA PRO A 11 -8.95 -35.81 -15.67
C PRO A 11 -9.38 -34.81 -14.60
N SER A 12 -10.07 -33.74 -15.00
CA SER A 12 -10.59 -32.70 -14.11
C SER A 12 -12.05 -32.42 -14.46
N ASP A 13 -12.97 -33.07 -13.76
CA ASP A 13 -14.41 -32.82 -13.88
C ASP A 13 -14.87 -31.54 -13.14
N ASP A 14 -13.96 -30.62 -12.80
CA ASP A 14 -14.29 -29.34 -12.15
C ASP A 14 -13.52 -28.14 -12.75
N LEU A 15 -13.25 -28.13 -14.06
CA LEU A 15 -12.80 -26.90 -14.74
C LEU A 15 -14.01 -26.11 -15.26
N PHE A 16 -14.26 -24.94 -14.67
CA PHE A 16 -15.17 -23.95 -15.25
C PHE A 16 -14.60 -23.45 -16.59
N VAL A 17 -15.07 -24.02 -17.70
CA VAL A 17 -14.63 -23.62 -19.05
C VAL A 17 -15.49 -22.46 -19.55
N VAL A 18 -14.87 -21.28 -19.69
CA VAL A 18 -15.53 -20.10 -20.24
C VAL A 18 -15.85 -20.29 -21.73
N PRO A 19 -17.12 -20.19 -22.17
CA PRO A 19 -17.46 -20.34 -23.58
C PRO A 19 -16.82 -19.25 -24.45
N LYS A 20 -16.16 -19.63 -25.55
CA LYS A 20 -15.51 -18.68 -26.48
C LYS A 20 -16.47 -17.59 -26.99
N LYS A 21 -17.75 -17.91 -27.19
CA LYS A 21 -18.79 -16.94 -27.60
C LYS A 21 -19.05 -15.86 -26.54
N MET A 22 -18.90 -16.19 -25.26
CA MET A 22 -19.07 -15.25 -24.16
C MET A 22 -17.89 -14.28 -24.10
N LEU A 23 -16.66 -14.76 -24.32
CA LEU A 23 -15.48 -13.91 -24.40
C LEU A 23 -15.57 -12.92 -25.57
N VAL A 24 -15.97 -13.38 -26.76
CA VAL A 24 -16.14 -12.50 -27.94
C VAL A 24 -17.17 -11.41 -27.66
N LYS A 25 -18.36 -11.78 -27.17
CA LYS A 25 -19.42 -10.82 -26.84
C LYS A 25 -19.00 -9.83 -25.74
N THR A 26 -18.19 -10.28 -24.79
CA THR A 26 -17.65 -9.43 -23.71
C THR A 26 -16.77 -8.32 -24.28
N PHE A 27 -15.86 -8.66 -25.20
CA PHE A 27 -14.97 -7.67 -25.80
C PHE A 27 -15.69 -6.73 -26.76
N GLU A 28 -16.70 -7.20 -27.52
CA GLU A 28 -17.52 -6.34 -28.38
C GLU A 28 -18.25 -5.26 -27.56
N VAL A 29 -18.90 -5.65 -26.46
CA VAL A 29 -19.57 -4.70 -25.55
C VAL A 29 -18.57 -3.74 -24.90
N ALA A 30 -17.37 -4.23 -24.58
CA ALA A 30 -16.33 -3.42 -23.96
C ALA A 30 -15.78 -2.35 -24.91
N GLU A 31 -15.54 -2.72 -26.16
CA GLU A 31 -15.03 -1.82 -27.20
C GLU A 31 -16.04 -0.71 -27.52
N GLU A 32 -17.32 -1.04 -27.70
CA GLU A 32 -18.38 -0.07 -27.96
C GLU A 32 -18.49 0.95 -26.82
N LYS A 33 -18.49 0.47 -25.57
CA LYS A 33 -18.62 1.32 -24.38
C LYS A 33 -17.37 2.14 -24.09
N TRP A 34 -16.19 1.62 -24.44
CA TRP A 34 -14.94 2.37 -24.37
C TRP A 34 -14.95 3.53 -25.37
N LEU A 35 -15.34 3.27 -26.61
CA LEU A 35 -15.46 4.29 -27.66
C LEU A 35 -16.49 5.38 -27.29
N SER A 36 -17.66 5.01 -26.76
CA SER A 36 -18.67 5.98 -26.33
C SER A 36 -18.16 6.86 -25.17
N THR A 37 -17.41 6.27 -24.24
CA THR A 37 -16.82 6.98 -23.10
C THR A 37 -15.76 7.97 -23.57
N ARG A 38 -14.92 7.58 -24.56
CA ARG A 38 -13.91 8.46 -25.13
C ARG A 38 -14.54 9.66 -25.84
N LYS A 39 -15.59 9.41 -26.64
CA LYS A 39 -16.34 10.46 -27.31
C LYS A 39 -16.96 11.47 -26.33
N LEU A 40 -17.53 11.00 -25.22
CA LEU A 40 -18.07 11.87 -24.15
C LEU A 40 -16.99 12.69 -23.43
N LEU A 41 -15.76 12.16 -23.31
CA LEU A 41 -14.64 12.91 -22.76
C LEU A 41 -14.20 14.02 -23.71
N ASP A 42 -14.08 13.72 -25.01
CA ASP A 42 -13.72 14.70 -26.04
C ASP A 42 -14.78 15.80 -26.19
N GLU A 43 -16.06 15.45 -26.11
CA GLU A 43 -17.17 16.40 -26.11
C GLU A 43 -17.12 17.32 -24.87
N ARG A 44 -16.86 16.77 -23.68
CA ARG A 44 -16.70 17.58 -22.46
C ARG A 44 -15.48 18.51 -22.52
N PHE A 45 -14.38 18.03 -23.07
CA PHE A 45 -13.18 18.83 -23.29
C PHE A 45 -13.43 19.98 -24.28
N SER A 46 -14.04 19.66 -25.43
CA SER A 46 -14.36 20.64 -26.48
C SER A 46 -15.36 21.70 -26.02
N GLN A 47 -16.31 21.32 -25.16
CA GLN A 47 -17.28 22.25 -24.57
C GLN A 47 -16.75 22.99 -23.32
N LYS A 48 -15.47 22.82 -22.95
CA LYS A 48 -14.86 23.37 -21.71
C LYS A 48 -15.64 23.02 -20.43
N LYS A 49 -16.34 21.88 -20.41
CA LYS A 49 -17.09 21.38 -19.26
C LYS A 49 -16.22 20.49 -18.36
N GLY A 50 -15.02 20.99 -18.04
CA GLY A 50 -13.97 20.29 -17.30
C GLY A 50 -12.79 21.22 -16.99
N ALA A 51 -11.67 20.65 -16.56
CA ALA A 51 -10.46 21.42 -16.28
C ALA A 51 -9.96 22.19 -17.51
N ASP A 52 -9.86 23.51 -17.41
CA ASP A 52 -9.24 24.35 -18.44
C ASP A 52 -7.76 23.95 -18.60
N ALA A 53 -7.30 23.72 -19.83
CA ALA A 53 -5.91 23.41 -20.15
C ALA A 53 -4.94 24.53 -19.69
N LYS A 54 -5.44 25.77 -19.56
CA LYS A 54 -4.69 26.91 -19.01
C LYS A 54 -4.96 27.15 -17.52
N GLY A 55 -5.85 26.38 -16.92
CA GLY A 55 -6.17 26.44 -15.49
C GLY A 55 -5.25 25.56 -14.65
N PRO A 56 -5.21 25.74 -13.32
CA PRO A 56 -4.32 25.01 -12.41
C PRO A 56 -4.49 23.48 -12.48
N ILE A 57 -5.69 23.01 -12.79
CA ILE A 57 -6.00 21.59 -12.97
C ILE A 57 -5.44 21.08 -14.32
N GLY A 58 -5.59 21.85 -15.40
CA GLY A 58 -4.97 21.51 -16.70
C GLY A 58 -3.44 21.54 -16.65
N THR A 59 -2.87 22.47 -15.90
CA THR A 59 -1.42 22.51 -15.62
C THR A 59 -1.00 21.33 -14.72
N ALA A 60 -1.80 20.94 -13.72
CA ALA A 60 -1.59 19.71 -12.94
C ALA A 60 -1.64 18.43 -13.78
N PHE A 61 -2.52 18.36 -14.77
CA PHE A 61 -2.56 17.27 -15.74
C PHE A 61 -1.36 17.31 -16.70
N ALA A 62 -0.86 18.49 -17.08
CA ALA A 62 0.35 18.61 -17.88
C ALA A 62 1.60 18.11 -17.13
N PHE A 63 1.65 18.26 -15.80
CA PHE A 63 2.71 17.68 -14.96
C PHE A 63 2.66 16.15 -14.84
N ASN A 64 1.54 15.52 -15.25
CA ASN A 64 1.32 14.07 -15.22
C ASN A 64 0.99 13.51 -16.60
N ALA A 65 1.35 14.21 -17.69
CA ALA A 65 1.07 13.75 -19.04
C ALA A 65 1.73 12.37 -19.26
N PRO A 66 0.95 11.29 -19.42
CA PRO A 66 1.52 9.96 -19.57
C PRO A 66 2.31 9.91 -20.87
N ASN A 67 3.49 9.28 -20.84
CA ASN A 67 4.21 8.95 -22.06
C ASN A 67 3.35 8.00 -22.93
N GLU A 68 3.72 7.82 -24.19
CA GLU A 68 2.90 7.08 -25.16
C GLU A 68 2.63 5.63 -24.71
N GLU A 69 3.62 5.00 -24.06
CA GLU A 69 3.51 3.66 -23.48
C GLU A 69 2.53 3.62 -22.29
N ALA A 70 2.58 4.58 -21.39
CA ALA A 70 1.67 4.70 -20.25
C ALA A 70 0.24 5.02 -20.71
N LEU A 71 0.08 5.80 -21.78
CA LEU A 71 -1.22 6.06 -22.39
C LEU A 71 -1.79 4.79 -23.04
N ALA A 72 -0.97 4.03 -23.76
CA ALA A 72 -1.36 2.72 -24.31
C ALA A 72 -1.74 1.73 -23.20
N LEU A 73 -0.98 1.71 -22.10
CA LEU A 73 -1.27 0.89 -20.93
C LEU A 73 -2.57 1.33 -20.23
N SER A 74 -2.84 2.62 -20.11
CA SER A 74 -4.08 3.15 -19.55
C SER A 74 -5.30 2.81 -20.43
N ASN A 75 -5.17 2.90 -21.76
CA ASN A 75 -6.23 2.57 -22.70
C ASN A 75 -6.57 1.07 -22.65
N THR A 76 -5.55 0.22 -22.64
CA THR A 76 -5.70 -1.23 -22.51
C THR A 76 -6.29 -1.62 -21.15
N SER A 77 -5.83 -1.00 -20.07
CA SER A 77 -6.38 -1.22 -18.71
C SER A 77 -7.85 -0.83 -18.61
N SER A 78 -8.24 0.32 -19.18
CA SER A 78 -9.64 0.77 -19.20
C SER A 78 -10.53 -0.18 -20.00
N LEU A 79 -10.04 -0.66 -21.14
CA LEU A 79 -10.76 -1.64 -21.96
C LEU A 79 -10.94 -2.97 -21.20
N LEU A 80 -9.89 -3.45 -20.54
CA LEU A 80 -9.92 -4.68 -19.74
C LEU A 80 -10.84 -4.55 -18.52
N GLU A 81 -10.92 -3.39 -17.89
CA GLU A 81 -11.86 -3.13 -16.80
C GLU A 81 -13.32 -3.23 -17.28
N ILE A 82 -13.64 -2.55 -18.39
CA ILE A 82 -14.98 -2.60 -18.97
C ILE A 82 -15.31 -4.02 -19.41
N ALA A 83 -14.36 -4.73 -20.02
CA ALA A 83 -14.49 -6.14 -20.38
C ALA A 83 -14.73 -7.03 -19.15
N SER A 84 -14.01 -6.83 -18.05
CA SER A 84 -14.20 -7.61 -16.81
C SER A 84 -15.60 -7.40 -16.23
N ARG A 85 -16.11 -6.17 -16.23
CA ARG A 85 -17.49 -5.87 -15.79
C ARG A 85 -18.53 -6.50 -16.70
N ALA A 86 -18.35 -6.38 -18.02
CA ALA A 86 -19.25 -7.00 -19.00
C ALA A 86 -19.24 -8.53 -18.90
N PHE A 87 -18.07 -9.12 -18.59
CA PHE A 87 -17.92 -10.54 -18.36
C PHE A 87 -18.76 -11.01 -17.16
N LEU A 88 -18.60 -10.33 -16.01
CA LEU A 88 -19.35 -10.64 -14.78
C LEU A 88 -20.86 -10.51 -14.99
N GLN A 89 -21.31 -9.46 -15.67
CA GLN A 89 -22.72 -9.27 -16.00
C GLN A 89 -23.27 -10.39 -16.89
N ASN A 90 -22.50 -10.82 -17.91
CA ASN A 90 -22.88 -11.94 -18.75
C ASN A 90 -22.87 -13.28 -17.99
N LEU A 91 -21.97 -13.43 -17.02
CA LEU A 91 -21.85 -14.63 -16.17
C LEU A 91 -23.05 -14.75 -15.24
N GLU A 92 -23.42 -13.66 -14.57
CA GLU A 92 -24.62 -13.56 -13.73
C GLU A 92 -25.88 -13.81 -14.55
N ALA A 93 -25.99 -13.22 -15.74
CA ALA A 93 -27.11 -13.47 -16.64
C ALA A 93 -27.23 -14.94 -17.06
N GLN A 94 -26.11 -15.64 -17.31
CA GLN A 94 -26.11 -17.08 -17.60
C GLN A 94 -26.47 -17.92 -16.37
N GLN A 95 -26.00 -17.55 -15.18
CA GLN A 95 -26.36 -18.21 -13.93
C GLN A 95 -27.85 -18.05 -13.61
N ILE A 96 -28.44 -16.88 -13.91
CA ILE A 96 -29.89 -16.63 -13.80
C ILE A 96 -30.68 -17.46 -14.83
N VAL A 97 -30.18 -17.59 -16.08
CA VAL A 97 -30.83 -18.41 -17.12
C VAL A 97 -30.73 -19.91 -16.81
N THR A 98 -29.62 -20.38 -16.25
CA THR A 98 -29.47 -21.78 -15.80
C THR A 98 -30.26 -22.07 -14.53
N ARG A 99 -30.38 -21.12 -13.59
CA ARG A 99 -31.34 -21.19 -12.47
C ARG A 99 -32.78 -21.24 -12.97
N ARG A 100 -33.17 -20.38 -13.92
CA ARG A 100 -34.52 -20.41 -14.52
C ARG A 100 -34.81 -21.69 -15.30
N ARG A 101 -33.82 -22.28 -15.98
CA ARG A 101 -33.96 -23.60 -16.63
C ARG A 101 -34.06 -24.75 -15.62
N ARG A 102 -33.33 -24.70 -14.50
CA ARG A 102 -33.48 -25.67 -13.41
C ARG A 102 -34.82 -25.51 -12.69
N SER A 103 -35.30 -24.28 -12.47
CA SER A 103 -36.63 -24.03 -11.93
C SER A 103 -37.75 -24.43 -12.91
N ALA A 104 -37.58 -24.24 -14.22
CA ALA A 104 -38.57 -24.68 -15.22
C ALA A 104 -38.71 -26.21 -15.32
N VAL A 105 -37.71 -26.98 -14.90
CA VAL A 105 -37.78 -28.45 -14.80
C VAL A 105 -38.40 -28.91 -13.47
N ILE A 106 -38.51 -28.02 -12.48
CA ILE A 106 -39.10 -28.29 -11.16
C ILE A 106 -40.56 -27.79 -11.06
N PHE A 107 -41.04 -27.04 -12.07
CA PHE A 107 -42.37 -26.42 -12.08
C PHE A 107 -43.39 -27.10 -13.02
N ASP A 108 -43.22 -28.40 -13.32
CA ASP A 108 -44.29 -29.25 -13.90
C ASP A 108 -45.07 -30.04 -12.82
N GLU A 109 -44.77 -29.86 -11.53
CA GLU A 109 -45.45 -30.55 -10.40
C GLU A 109 -46.11 -29.60 -9.37
N ALA A 110 -46.30 -28.32 -9.68
CA ALA A 110 -46.99 -27.41 -8.76
C ALA A 110 -47.82 -26.33 -9.48
N GLU A 111 -48.88 -26.73 -10.17
CA GLU A 111 -50.06 -25.89 -10.36
C GLU A 111 -50.92 -25.95 -9.10
N GLU A 112 -50.89 -24.90 -8.27
CA GLU A 112 -52.06 -24.28 -7.61
C GLU A 112 -51.59 -23.31 -6.50
N SER A 113 -51.66 -22.02 -6.80
CA SER A 113 -52.27 -20.98 -5.94
C SER A 113 -51.72 -19.60 -6.26
N LYS A 114 -52.65 -18.70 -6.55
CA LYS A 114 -52.46 -17.26 -6.72
C LYS A 114 -52.07 -16.61 -5.39
N GLY A 115 -51.26 -15.55 -5.43
CA GLY A 115 -51.20 -14.61 -4.30
C GLY A 115 -50.15 -13.52 -4.44
N LYS A 116 -50.59 -12.27 -4.36
CA LYS A 116 -49.78 -11.04 -4.31
C LYS A 116 -48.89 -10.98 -3.05
N SER A 117 -47.74 -10.33 -3.18
CA SER A 117 -47.32 -9.08 -2.48
C SER A 117 -45.86 -9.08 -2.00
N GLU A 118 -45.21 -7.96 -2.30
CA GLU A 118 -44.27 -7.17 -1.47
C GLU A 118 -43.04 -7.79 -0.79
N SER A 119 -41.91 -7.16 -1.14
CA SER A 119 -40.72 -6.82 -0.34
C SER A 119 -40.35 -7.67 0.87
N THR A 120 -39.13 -8.24 0.85
CA THR A 120 -38.24 -8.18 2.00
C THR A 120 -36.78 -8.44 1.61
N GLU A 121 -35.90 -7.69 2.27
CA GLU A 121 -34.44 -7.81 2.27
C GLU A 121 -33.98 -9.22 2.60
N ILE A 122 -32.93 -9.71 1.93
CA ILE A 122 -32.12 -10.83 2.43
C ILE A 122 -30.64 -10.52 2.22
N SER A 123 -30.02 -10.13 3.34
CA SER A 123 -28.65 -10.42 3.79
C SER A 123 -27.68 -11.03 2.75
N ASN A 124 -26.74 -10.20 2.27
CA ASN A 124 -25.52 -10.67 1.62
C ASN A 124 -24.49 -11.08 2.68
N SER A 125 -24.57 -12.33 3.15
CA SER A 125 -23.45 -13.01 3.77
C SER A 125 -22.82 -13.94 2.72
N VAL A 126 -21.78 -13.46 2.04
CA VAL A 126 -20.86 -14.34 1.31
C VAL A 126 -19.48 -14.10 1.90
N MET A 127 -18.99 -15.12 2.62
CA MET A 127 -17.62 -15.18 3.12
C MET A 127 -16.65 -15.22 1.94
N PHE A 128 -15.64 -14.35 2.01
CA PHE A 128 -14.45 -14.38 1.17
C PHE A 128 -13.34 -15.12 1.93
N ASP A 129 -13.42 -16.44 1.96
CA ASP A 129 -12.30 -17.31 2.33
C ASP A 129 -11.76 -17.90 1.02
N ASP A 130 -10.66 -17.34 0.48
CA ASP A 130 -9.66 -18.00 -0.39
C ASP A 130 -8.89 -16.99 -1.25
N LEU A 131 -8.01 -16.21 -0.63
CA LEU A 131 -6.98 -15.41 -1.31
C LEU A 131 -5.64 -15.42 -0.54
N ASP A 132 -5.35 -16.53 0.13
CA ASP A 132 -4.34 -16.61 1.21
C ASP A 132 -2.90 -16.95 0.76
N SER A 133 -2.54 -16.83 -0.51
CA SER A 133 -1.17 -17.19 -0.93
C SER A 133 -0.62 -16.41 -2.14
N ILE A 134 -0.34 -15.11 -1.99
CA ILE A 134 0.51 -14.38 -2.93
C ILE A 134 1.46 -13.40 -2.21
N HIS A 135 2.76 -13.66 -2.29
CA HIS A 135 3.86 -13.03 -1.53
C HIS A 135 4.37 -11.66 -2.05
N SER A 136 3.63 -10.91 -2.87
CA SER A 136 4.13 -9.63 -3.43
C SER A 136 3.26 -8.41 -3.05
N ARG A 137 3.93 -7.29 -2.73
CA ARG A 137 3.33 -6.01 -2.27
C ARG A 137 2.44 -5.33 -3.30
N PHE A 138 2.67 -5.56 -4.60
CA PHE A 138 2.01 -4.82 -5.68
C PHE A 138 0.50 -5.15 -5.82
N ILE A 139 0.08 -6.34 -5.41
CA ILE A 139 -1.33 -6.78 -5.39
C ILE A 139 -2.01 -6.47 -4.04
N ARG A 140 -1.24 -6.13 -2.98
CA ARG A 140 -1.73 -6.00 -1.59
C ARG A 140 -2.25 -4.61 -1.18
N GLN A 141 -2.12 -3.57 -2.01
CA GLN A 141 -2.74 -2.27 -1.71
C GLN A 141 -4.27 -2.38 -1.52
N SER A 142 -4.91 -3.32 -2.21
CA SER A 142 -6.34 -3.63 -2.05
C SER A 142 -6.68 -4.39 -0.76
N MET A 143 -5.70 -4.87 0.03
CA MET A 143 -5.94 -5.72 1.21
C MET A 143 -5.44 -5.11 2.52
N ASN A 144 -5.03 -3.83 2.52
CA ASN A 144 -4.56 -3.13 3.72
C ASN A 144 -5.66 -2.90 4.78
N SER A 145 -6.93 -3.03 4.39
CA SER A 145 -8.08 -2.93 5.29
C SER A 145 -9.05 -4.10 5.09
N MET A 146 -9.44 -4.77 6.17
CA MET A 146 -10.55 -5.74 6.16
C MET A 146 -11.91 -5.07 5.95
N SER A 147 -12.02 -3.74 6.06
CA SER A 147 -13.26 -2.98 5.87
C SER A 147 -13.48 -2.45 4.44
N GLY A 148 -12.60 -2.77 3.48
CA GLY A 148 -12.86 -2.58 2.05
C GLY A 148 -11.62 -2.34 1.20
N PRO A 149 -11.57 -2.85 -0.05
CA PRO A 149 -10.37 -2.84 -0.89
C PRO A 149 -9.96 -1.48 -1.49
N ALA A 150 -10.63 -0.38 -1.11
CA ALA A 150 -10.45 0.92 -1.73
C ALA A 150 -9.43 1.84 -1.03
N ALA A 151 -9.00 1.53 0.20
CA ALA A 151 -8.25 2.47 1.06
C ALA A 151 -6.81 2.78 0.61
N PHE A 152 -6.32 2.14 -0.44
CA PHE A 152 -4.94 2.30 -0.91
C PHE A 152 -4.79 2.24 -2.44
N LEU A 153 -5.89 2.32 -3.21
CA LEU A 153 -5.78 2.39 -4.66
C LEU A 153 -5.25 3.78 -5.05
N SER A 154 -4.07 3.79 -5.69
CA SER A 154 -3.34 4.98 -6.14
C SER A 154 -4.12 5.94 -7.06
N GLY A 155 -5.31 5.54 -7.54
CA GLY A 155 -6.18 6.36 -8.39
C GLY A 155 -7.54 6.76 -7.81
N TRP A 156 -7.91 6.30 -6.60
CA TRP A 156 -9.31 6.43 -6.12
C TRP A 156 -9.48 6.99 -4.70
N CYS A 157 -8.40 7.18 -3.92
CA CYS A 157 -8.52 7.75 -2.58
C CYS A 157 -8.62 9.29 -2.61
N ARG A 158 -9.78 9.82 -2.23
CA ARG A 158 -9.91 11.22 -1.79
C ARG A 158 -8.98 11.41 -0.57
N MET A 159 -8.11 12.43 -0.61
CA MET A 159 -7.31 12.80 0.56
C MET A 159 -8.24 13.12 1.72
N GLN A 160 -7.88 12.67 2.92
CA GLN A 160 -8.65 13.01 4.11
C GLN A 160 -8.34 14.44 4.52
N GLU A 161 -9.29 15.16 5.09
CA GLU A 161 -9.09 16.52 5.57
C GLU A 161 -9.00 16.52 7.10
N LEU A 162 -8.04 17.25 7.67
CA LEU A 162 -7.98 17.53 9.11
C LEU A 162 -9.00 18.61 9.49
N LEU A 163 -9.18 19.59 8.60
CA LEU A 163 -10.19 20.63 8.73
C LEU A 163 -11.06 20.66 7.48
N PRO A 164 -12.38 20.91 7.60
CA PRO A 164 -13.24 21.06 6.43
C PRO A 164 -12.72 22.19 5.53
N GLY A 165 -12.77 21.96 4.21
CA GLY A 165 -12.41 22.99 3.23
C GLY A 165 -13.22 24.28 3.37
N CYS A 166 -12.63 25.42 3.02
CA CYS A 166 -13.29 26.73 3.09
C CYS A 166 -14.52 26.81 2.15
N ASP A 167 -15.72 26.73 2.74
CA ASP A 167 -17.02 27.35 2.39
C ASP A 167 -17.35 27.70 0.93
N GLY A 168 -16.98 26.82 0.00
CA GLY A 168 -17.33 26.99 -1.42
C GLY A 168 -17.20 25.76 -2.30
N ILE A 169 -17.40 24.54 -1.77
CA ILE A 169 -17.46 23.20 -2.45
C ILE A 169 -16.25 22.83 -3.34
N SER A 170 -15.80 23.72 -4.23
CA SER A 170 -14.71 23.55 -5.19
C SER A 170 -13.97 24.86 -5.54
N ALA A 171 -14.38 26.03 -5.01
CA ALA A 171 -13.73 27.30 -5.33
C ALA A 171 -12.46 27.50 -4.49
N PRO A 172 -11.36 28.00 -5.09
CA PRO A 172 -10.12 28.26 -4.35
C PRO A 172 -10.32 29.39 -3.33
N LYS A 173 -9.58 29.33 -2.22
CA LYS A 173 -9.54 30.43 -1.24
C LYS A 173 -8.94 31.69 -1.89
N MET A 174 -9.76 32.70 -2.14
CA MET A 174 -9.35 33.95 -2.80
C MET A 174 -9.60 35.20 -1.96
N ARG A 175 -10.41 35.12 -0.89
CA ARG A 175 -10.80 36.26 -0.06
C ARG A 175 -10.21 36.16 1.33
N SER A 176 -9.78 37.31 1.83
CA SER A 176 -9.38 37.54 3.21
C SER A 176 -10.60 37.48 4.12
N VAL A 177 -10.39 37.22 5.41
CA VAL A 177 -11.43 37.38 6.45
C VAL A 177 -12.01 38.81 6.52
N THR A 178 -11.31 39.80 5.97
CA THR A 178 -11.77 41.19 5.83
C THR A 178 -12.71 41.42 4.64
N GLY A 179 -12.90 40.43 3.76
CA GLY A 179 -13.66 40.51 2.52
C GLY A 179 -12.86 40.96 1.29
N ALA A 180 -11.66 41.53 1.49
CA ALA A 180 -10.73 41.90 0.42
C ALA A 180 -10.13 40.66 -0.27
N LEU A 181 -9.47 40.84 -1.42
CA LEU A 181 -8.74 39.75 -2.06
C LEU A 181 -7.47 39.41 -1.27
N LEU A 182 -7.15 38.11 -1.18
CA LEU A 182 -5.87 37.66 -0.62
C LEU A 182 -4.69 38.15 -1.48
N PRO A 183 -3.53 38.42 -0.87
CA PRO A 183 -2.32 38.76 -1.62
C PRO A 183 -1.97 37.64 -2.61
N SER A 184 -1.39 38.02 -3.76
CA SER A 184 -0.97 37.03 -4.75
C SER A 184 0.10 36.11 -4.15
N PRO A 185 0.09 34.80 -4.47
CA PRO A 185 1.10 33.86 -4.00
C PRO A 185 2.54 34.30 -4.33
N ARG A 186 2.75 34.91 -5.52
CA ARG A 186 4.04 35.46 -5.92
C ARG A 186 4.50 36.62 -5.05
N ARG A 187 3.58 37.51 -4.63
CA ARG A 187 3.91 38.61 -3.69
C ARG A 187 4.37 38.06 -2.35
N ILE A 188 3.66 37.06 -1.81
CA ILE A 188 4.06 36.40 -0.55
C ILE A 188 5.44 35.75 -0.70
N SER A 189 5.68 35.02 -1.79
CA SER A 189 6.97 34.41 -2.09
C SER A 189 8.10 35.45 -2.10
N SER A 190 7.94 36.56 -2.83
CA SER A 190 8.97 37.60 -2.92
C SER A 190 9.15 38.44 -1.64
N THR A 191 8.14 38.53 -0.77
CA THR A 191 8.20 39.37 0.44
C THR A 191 8.68 38.57 1.65
N VAL A 192 8.13 37.36 1.86
CA VAL A 192 8.41 36.52 3.02
C VAL A 192 9.56 35.55 2.73
N HIS A 193 9.51 34.87 1.58
CA HIS A 193 10.40 33.77 1.22
C HIS A 193 11.58 34.23 0.35
N ILE A 194 12.31 35.22 0.84
CA ILE A 194 13.49 35.75 0.15
C ILE A 194 14.65 34.75 0.19
N ASP A 195 15.58 34.92 -0.76
CA ASP A 195 16.78 34.10 -0.87
C ASP A 195 17.87 34.58 0.08
N VAL A 196 17.94 33.92 1.23
CA VAL A 196 18.98 34.07 2.24
C VAL A 196 19.47 32.68 2.58
N SER A 197 20.78 32.43 2.42
CA SER A 197 21.37 31.13 2.71
C SER A 197 21.80 31.07 4.17
N HIS A 198 21.28 30.06 4.87
CA HIS A 198 21.67 29.69 6.23
C HIS A 198 21.96 28.20 6.22
N LEU A 199 23.21 27.79 6.44
CA LEU A 199 23.56 26.37 6.39
C LEU A 199 23.28 25.67 7.71
N SER A 200 22.69 24.49 7.64
CA SER A 200 22.56 23.60 8.79
C SER A 200 23.93 23.11 9.25
N ASN A 201 24.25 23.29 10.53
CA ASN A 201 25.49 22.78 11.12
C ASN A 201 25.38 21.33 11.62
N ARG A 202 24.19 20.73 11.57
CA ARG A 202 23.93 19.38 12.12
C ARG A 202 23.54 18.36 11.07
N HIS A 203 23.00 18.77 9.93
CA HIS A 203 22.38 17.85 8.99
C HIS A 203 22.93 18.03 7.57
N THR A 204 23.07 16.92 6.88
CA THR A 204 23.48 16.85 5.49
C THR A 204 22.31 17.09 4.55
N LEU A 205 22.62 17.34 3.28
CA LEU A 205 21.63 17.44 2.21
C LEU A 205 20.87 16.11 1.98
N MET A 206 21.39 14.99 2.49
CA MET A 206 20.69 13.69 2.49
C MET A 206 19.36 13.73 3.26
N LEU A 207 19.29 14.50 4.34
CA LEU A 207 18.04 14.63 5.12
C LEU A 207 16.93 15.30 4.31
N MET A 208 17.29 16.34 3.55
CA MET A 208 16.35 17.03 2.65
C MET A 208 15.75 16.07 1.62
N HIS A 209 16.57 15.16 1.06
CA HIS A 209 16.13 14.19 0.06
C HIS A 209 15.26 13.05 0.62
N PHE A 210 15.44 12.68 1.89
CA PHE A 210 14.75 11.53 2.49
C PHE A 210 13.52 11.91 3.33
N GLY A 211 13.55 13.06 4.01
CA GLY A 211 12.49 13.50 4.91
C GLY A 211 12.56 12.88 6.32
N LEU A 212 11.40 12.78 6.99
CA LEU A 212 11.28 12.39 8.40
C LEU A 212 11.25 10.88 8.62
N ILE A 213 11.76 10.46 9.79
CA ILE A 213 11.79 9.06 10.23
C ILE A 213 10.79 8.86 11.37
N VAL A 214 10.01 7.78 11.29
CA VAL A 214 9.01 7.39 12.28
C VAL A 214 9.67 6.65 13.45
N TRP A 215 9.09 6.77 14.65
CA TRP A 215 9.51 5.98 15.81
C TRP A 215 9.46 4.47 15.54
N VAL A 216 10.59 3.80 15.75
CA VAL A 216 10.76 2.35 15.59
C VAL A 216 10.96 1.68 16.94
N MET A 217 10.50 0.43 17.09
CA MET A 217 10.76 -0.34 18.30
C MET A 217 12.22 -0.78 18.33
N ARG A 218 12.88 -0.63 19.48
CA ARG A 218 14.25 -1.16 19.67
C ARG A 218 14.27 -2.68 19.81
N ARG A 219 13.20 -3.26 20.35
CA ARG A 219 13.02 -4.70 20.59
C ARG A 219 11.54 -5.08 20.47
N GLY A 220 11.28 -6.36 20.21
CA GLY A 220 9.93 -6.90 20.13
C GLY A 220 9.16 -6.45 18.90
N TYR A 221 7.84 -6.59 18.98
CA TYR A 221 6.89 -6.26 17.93
C TYR A 221 6.09 -5.01 18.28
N TYR A 222 5.58 -4.33 17.26
CA TYR A 222 4.59 -3.26 17.38
C TYR A 222 3.19 -3.87 17.40
N GLY A 223 2.46 -3.70 18.50
CA GLY A 223 1.09 -4.20 18.68
C GLY A 223 0.00 -3.16 18.47
N GLY A 224 0.33 -2.01 17.86
CA GLY A 224 -0.61 -0.90 17.69
C GLY A 224 -1.33 -0.88 16.35
N TYR A 225 -1.33 -1.96 15.58
CA TYR A 225 -2.06 -2.03 14.32
C TYR A 225 -3.57 -1.96 14.57
N ASP A 226 -4.26 -1.09 13.83
CA ASP A 226 -5.71 -0.94 13.88
C ASP A 226 -6.31 -1.19 12.48
N PRO A 227 -7.03 -2.31 12.27
CA PRO A 227 -7.62 -2.65 10.98
C PRO A 227 -8.79 -1.74 10.58
N SER A 228 -9.36 -0.98 11.53
CA SER A 228 -10.42 -0.01 11.26
C SER A 228 -9.89 1.37 10.88
N CYS A 229 -8.60 1.61 11.10
CA CYS A 229 -8.00 2.89 10.80
C CYS A 229 -7.84 3.11 9.28
N PRO A 230 -8.28 4.25 8.73
CA PRO A 230 -8.03 4.57 7.33
C PRO A 230 -6.56 5.01 7.16
N ALA A 231 -5.82 4.46 6.20
CA ALA A 231 -4.43 4.81 5.95
C ALA A 231 -4.23 5.97 4.96
N ASN A 232 -5.28 6.77 4.72
CA ASN A 232 -5.27 7.87 3.76
C ASN A 232 -4.27 8.97 4.15
N ILE A 233 -3.76 9.66 3.14
CA ILE A 233 -2.98 10.88 3.31
C ILE A 233 -3.91 12.07 3.56
N TYR A 234 -3.54 12.90 4.53
CA TYR A 234 -4.19 14.17 4.80
C TYR A 234 -3.88 15.18 3.70
N ASN A 235 -4.89 15.94 3.28
CA ASN A 235 -4.76 16.97 2.25
C ASN A 235 -3.70 18.00 2.68
N GLU A 236 -3.75 18.42 3.94
CA GLU A 236 -2.81 19.34 4.60
C GLU A 236 -1.37 18.85 4.59
N PHE A 237 -1.19 17.54 4.78
CA PHE A 237 0.12 16.91 4.76
C PHE A 237 0.73 17.00 3.36
N ALA A 238 0.01 16.58 2.32
CA ALA A 238 0.52 16.50 0.95
C ALA A 238 0.67 17.88 0.28
N THR A 239 -0.21 18.82 0.59
CA THR A 239 -0.30 20.10 -0.13
C THR A 239 0.45 21.23 0.54
N ALA A 240 0.72 21.13 1.84
CA ALA A 240 1.42 22.18 2.59
C ALA A 240 2.51 21.61 3.51
N ALA A 241 2.16 20.86 4.55
CA ALA A 241 3.07 20.58 5.65
C ALA A 241 4.31 19.77 5.21
N PHE A 242 4.16 18.70 4.43
CA PHE A 242 5.29 17.87 4.00
C PHE A 242 6.14 18.50 2.87
N ARG A 243 5.82 19.73 2.47
CA ARG A 243 6.62 20.52 1.51
C ARG A 243 7.71 21.34 2.18
N PHE A 244 7.89 21.20 3.50
CA PHE A 244 8.94 21.87 4.28
C PHE A 244 10.34 21.67 3.68
N GLY A 245 10.58 20.53 3.03
CA GLY A 245 11.85 20.20 2.39
C GLY A 245 12.29 21.21 1.33
N HIS A 246 11.36 21.97 0.74
CA HIS A 246 11.71 23.02 -0.23
C HIS A 246 12.55 24.15 0.38
N SER A 247 12.46 24.43 1.69
CA SER A 247 13.35 25.39 2.36
C SER A 247 14.77 24.85 2.50
N MET A 248 14.95 23.53 2.56
CA MET A 248 16.25 22.90 2.78
C MET A 248 17.09 22.75 1.49
N VAL A 249 16.55 23.19 0.35
CA VAL A 249 17.14 23.00 -0.98
C VAL A 249 18.32 23.94 -1.22
N ARG A 250 19.47 23.36 -1.56
CA ARG A 250 20.67 24.09 -1.96
C ARG A 250 20.59 24.55 -3.43
N PRO A 251 21.25 25.66 -3.80
CA PRO A 251 21.22 26.16 -5.17
C PRO A 251 22.02 25.33 -6.18
N ASN A 252 22.86 24.41 -5.72
CA ASN A 252 23.70 23.59 -6.59
C ASN A 252 23.66 22.12 -6.14
N LEU A 253 23.79 21.22 -7.12
CA LEU A 253 24.09 19.80 -6.89
C LEU A 253 25.61 19.66 -6.77
N ALA A 254 26.08 19.42 -5.55
CA ALA A 254 27.49 19.21 -5.28
C ALA A 254 27.95 17.85 -5.80
N ARG A 255 29.14 17.84 -6.41
CA ARG A 255 29.86 16.62 -6.82
C ARG A 255 31.08 16.48 -5.95
N MET A 256 31.38 15.27 -5.51
CA MET A 256 32.53 15.00 -4.66
C MET A 256 33.26 13.72 -5.07
N ASP A 257 34.60 13.76 -4.99
CA ASP A 257 35.43 12.59 -5.25
C ASP A 257 35.35 11.56 -4.11
N ASN A 258 36.06 10.44 -4.24
CA ASN A 258 36.07 9.37 -3.24
C ASN A 258 36.66 9.77 -1.87
N ARG A 259 37.28 10.96 -1.76
CA ARG A 259 37.81 11.56 -0.52
C ARG A 259 36.96 12.71 -0.01
N TYR A 260 35.78 12.93 -0.60
CA TYR A 260 34.86 14.05 -0.31
C TYR A 260 35.46 15.43 -0.62
N ASN A 261 36.40 15.52 -1.56
CA ASN A 261 36.81 16.82 -2.10
C ASN A 261 35.78 17.27 -3.13
N GLY A 262 35.40 18.54 -3.07
CA GLY A 262 34.49 19.15 -4.04
C GLY A 262 35.07 19.08 -5.46
N MET A 263 34.24 18.65 -6.40
CA MET A 263 34.58 18.56 -7.82
C MET A 263 33.95 19.70 -8.61
N SER A 264 34.70 20.19 -9.60
CA SER A 264 34.27 21.23 -10.53
C SER A 264 33.99 20.64 -11.93
N PRO A 265 33.04 21.23 -12.69
CA PRO A 265 32.12 22.28 -12.27
C PRO A 265 31.00 21.75 -11.36
N HIS A 266 30.49 22.63 -10.48
CA HIS A 266 29.23 22.38 -9.79
C HIS A 266 28.07 22.46 -10.80
N ILE A 267 27.03 21.67 -10.56
CA ILE A 267 25.81 21.68 -11.38
C ILE A 267 24.82 22.61 -10.70
N ALA A 268 24.44 23.70 -11.36
CA ALA A 268 23.36 24.56 -10.87
C ALA A 268 22.05 23.76 -10.81
N LEU A 269 21.23 23.96 -9.78
CA LEU A 269 20.01 23.17 -9.60
C LEU A 269 19.06 23.31 -10.80
N ARG A 270 18.92 24.51 -11.37
CA ARG A 270 18.13 24.74 -12.60
C ARG A 270 18.59 23.89 -13.81
N ASP A 271 19.86 23.48 -13.83
CA ASP A 271 20.44 22.65 -14.91
C ASP A 271 20.27 21.15 -14.63
N GLY A 272 19.90 20.82 -13.39
CA GLY A 272 19.65 19.47 -12.91
C GLY A 272 18.25 18.94 -13.23
N PHE A 273 17.25 19.82 -13.30
CA PHE A 273 15.86 19.40 -13.46
C PHE A 273 15.62 18.64 -14.77
N PHE A 274 15.10 17.42 -14.66
CA PHE A 274 14.77 16.53 -15.79
C PHE A 274 15.92 16.25 -16.76
N ASN A 275 17.16 16.52 -16.36
CA ASN A 275 18.34 16.26 -17.16
C ASN A 275 18.97 14.93 -16.72
N SER A 276 18.38 13.82 -17.16
CA SER A 276 18.88 12.46 -16.85
C SER A 276 20.22 12.17 -17.51
N ASP A 277 20.56 12.88 -18.59
CA ASP A 277 21.76 12.62 -19.40
C ASP A 277 23.05 12.72 -18.56
N MET A 278 23.06 13.61 -17.55
CA MET A 278 24.21 13.74 -16.66
C MET A 278 24.54 12.46 -15.89
N LEU A 279 23.54 11.63 -15.59
CA LEU A 279 23.71 10.41 -14.79
C LEU A 279 24.46 9.31 -15.57
N TYR A 280 24.53 9.40 -16.90
CA TYR A 280 25.30 8.47 -17.73
C TYR A 280 26.80 8.78 -17.75
N HIS A 281 27.22 9.93 -17.21
CA HIS A 281 28.64 10.17 -17.03
C HIS A 281 29.21 9.16 -16.01
N PRO A 282 30.39 8.56 -16.28
CA PRO A 282 31.00 7.60 -15.38
C PRO A 282 31.08 8.15 -13.96
N LEU A 283 30.62 7.37 -12.97
CA LEU A 283 30.64 7.69 -11.54
C LEU A 283 29.80 8.90 -11.11
N MET A 284 28.93 9.47 -11.96
CA MET A 284 28.13 10.64 -11.58
C MET A 284 27.24 10.36 -10.36
N VAL A 285 26.59 9.20 -10.29
CA VAL A 285 25.76 8.82 -9.14
C VAL A 285 26.59 8.79 -7.86
N ASP A 286 27.77 8.17 -7.93
CA ASP A 286 28.76 8.12 -6.87
C ASP A 286 29.17 9.52 -6.39
N GLU A 287 29.48 10.42 -7.32
CA GLU A 287 29.87 11.81 -7.03
C GLU A 287 28.74 12.62 -6.38
N LEU A 288 27.51 12.50 -6.90
CA LEU A 288 26.33 13.19 -6.37
C LEU A 288 25.95 12.65 -5.00
N MET A 289 25.98 11.33 -4.79
CA MET A 289 25.69 10.70 -3.50
C MET A 289 26.68 11.18 -2.42
N ARG A 290 27.97 11.29 -2.75
CA ARG A 290 28.96 11.88 -1.84
C ARG A 290 28.70 13.36 -1.60
N GLY A 291 28.27 14.11 -2.62
CA GLY A 291 27.80 15.49 -2.47
C GLY A 291 26.65 15.62 -1.48
N LEU A 292 25.63 14.77 -1.58
CA LEU A 292 24.49 14.75 -0.65
C LEU A 292 24.90 14.41 0.78
N LEU A 293 25.89 13.55 0.95
CA LEU A 293 26.44 13.13 2.25
C LEU A 293 27.45 14.14 2.82
N GLY A 294 28.10 14.94 1.99
CA GLY A 294 29.18 15.83 2.37
C GLY A 294 28.74 17.28 2.60
N GLU A 295 27.76 17.77 1.85
CA GLU A 295 27.26 19.14 1.98
C GLU A 295 26.20 19.27 3.08
N PRO A 296 26.17 20.40 3.80
CA PRO A 296 25.04 20.76 4.64
C PRO A 296 23.82 21.12 3.79
N MET A 297 22.63 20.82 4.31
CA MET A 297 21.39 21.38 3.79
C MET A 297 21.24 22.86 4.14
N GLU A 298 20.36 23.58 3.43
CA GLU A 298 19.87 24.87 3.96
C GLU A 298 19.07 24.60 5.24
N GLN A 299 19.13 25.54 6.17
CA GLN A 299 18.39 25.54 7.41
C GLN A 299 16.90 25.57 7.10
N LEU A 300 16.10 24.79 7.85
CA LEU A 300 14.66 24.95 7.77
C LEU A 300 14.27 26.29 8.39
N ASP A 301 13.91 27.23 7.54
CA ASP A 301 13.44 28.56 7.87
C ASP A 301 12.60 29.12 6.70
N PRO A 302 12.05 30.34 6.74
CA PRO A 302 11.22 30.81 5.65
C PRO A 302 12.03 31.25 4.43
N PHE A 303 13.36 31.18 4.42
CA PHE A 303 14.20 31.62 3.31
C PHE A 303 14.42 30.49 2.31
N ILE A 304 14.31 30.83 1.03
CA ILE A 304 14.20 29.83 -0.04
C ILE A 304 15.00 30.29 -1.26
N SER A 305 15.82 29.39 -1.79
CA SER A 305 16.73 29.65 -2.90
C SER A 305 16.01 30.11 -4.17
N LYS A 306 16.61 31.09 -4.87
CA LYS A 306 16.14 31.54 -6.19
C LYS A 306 16.07 30.44 -7.24
N GLU A 307 16.84 29.36 -7.09
CA GLU A 307 16.79 28.23 -8.01
C GLU A 307 15.40 27.60 -8.09
N ILE A 308 14.59 27.71 -7.03
CA ILE A 308 13.22 27.19 -6.98
C ILE A 308 12.14 28.28 -6.85
N THR A 309 12.48 29.52 -6.46
CA THR A 309 11.50 30.63 -6.49
C THR A 309 11.48 31.39 -7.81
N ASN A 310 12.51 31.28 -8.65
CA ASN A 310 12.62 32.02 -9.91
C ASN A 310 13.00 31.16 -11.11
N HIS A 311 13.68 30.04 -10.88
CA HIS A 311 14.30 29.23 -11.94
C HIS A 311 13.82 27.78 -11.94
N LEU A 312 12.69 27.50 -11.26
CA LEU A 312 12.11 26.17 -11.25
C LEU A 312 11.70 25.79 -12.68
N PHE A 313 12.31 24.71 -13.19
CA PHE A 313 12.08 24.18 -14.54
C PHE A 313 12.26 25.25 -15.64
N GLU A 314 13.21 26.16 -15.44
CA GLU A 314 13.55 27.21 -16.40
C GLU A 314 13.96 26.62 -17.76
N ASP A 315 13.28 27.05 -18.82
CA ASP A 315 13.69 26.81 -20.19
C ASP A 315 14.67 27.92 -20.59
N LYS A 316 15.96 27.58 -20.65
CA LYS A 316 17.04 28.52 -21.00
C LYS A 316 16.83 29.24 -22.34
N LYS A 317 16.01 28.68 -23.24
CA LYS A 317 15.72 29.27 -24.55
C LYS A 317 14.62 30.33 -24.49
N LYS A 318 13.91 30.44 -23.37
CA LYS A 318 12.76 31.35 -23.19
C LYS A 318 12.99 32.23 -21.97
N GLN A 319 13.08 33.53 -22.21
CA GLN A 319 13.18 34.53 -21.14
C GLN A 319 11.96 34.45 -20.21
N PHE A 320 12.20 34.55 -18.90
CA PHE A 320 11.17 34.52 -17.86
C PHE A 320 10.31 33.25 -17.81
N SER A 321 10.84 32.12 -18.28
CA SER A 321 10.15 30.82 -18.26
C SER A 321 10.17 30.12 -16.90
N GLY A 322 11.09 30.51 -16.01
CA GLY A 322 11.24 29.91 -14.69
C GLY A 322 10.02 30.13 -13.80
N MET A 323 9.63 29.09 -13.08
CA MET A 323 8.50 29.11 -12.17
C MET A 323 8.92 29.39 -10.72
N ASP A 324 7.91 29.69 -9.89
CA ASP A 324 8.06 29.90 -8.46
C ASP A 324 7.38 28.78 -7.69
N LEU A 325 8.18 27.86 -7.13
CA LEU A 325 7.71 26.72 -6.37
C LEU A 325 6.90 27.11 -5.13
N ILE A 326 7.20 28.26 -4.53
CA ILE A 326 6.58 28.70 -3.29
C ILE A 326 5.26 29.38 -3.56
N ALA A 327 5.18 30.18 -4.62
CA ALA A 327 3.92 30.65 -5.15
C ALA A 327 3.02 29.46 -5.56
N LEU A 328 3.58 28.42 -6.18
CA LEU A 328 2.84 27.20 -6.52
C LEU A 328 2.34 26.45 -5.28
N ASN A 329 3.14 26.33 -4.22
CA ASN A 329 2.74 25.72 -2.95
C ASN A 329 1.54 26.45 -2.33
N ILE A 330 1.63 27.78 -2.22
CA ILE A 330 0.55 28.61 -1.66
C ILE A 330 -0.70 28.51 -2.54
N HIS A 331 -0.54 28.64 -3.86
CA HIS A 331 -1.66 28.53 -4.79
C HIS A 331 -2.32 27.15 -4.73
N ARG A 332 -1.53 26.07 -4.60
CA ARG A 332 -2.04 24.70 -4.45
C ARG A 332 -2.81 24.52 -3.15
N ALA A 333 -2.33 25.08 -2.04
CA ALA A 333 -3.05 25.03 -0.77
C ALA A 333 -4.42 25.73 -0.86
N ARG A 334 -4.47 26.90 -1.52
CA ARG A 334 -5.73 27.63 -1.76
C ARG A 334 -6.68 26.89 -2.68
N ASP A 335 -6.17 26.27 -3.75
CA ASP A 335 -6.90 25.40 -4.68
C ASP A 335 -7.52 24.19 -3.98
N HIS A 336 -6.77 23.59 -3.04
CA HIS A 336 -7.21 22.47 -2.23
C HIS A 336 -8.09 22.89 -1.03
N GLY A 337 -8.50 24.16 -0.96
CA GLY A 337 -9.42 24.65 0.06
C GLY A 337 -8.85 24.62 1.48
N LEU A 338 -7.52 24.57 1.66
CA LEU A 338 -6.92 24.51 2.98
C LEU A 338 -7.25 25.77 3.80
N ALA A 339 -7.56 25.57 5.08
CA ALA A 339 -7.73 26.65 6.03
C ALA A 339 -6.44 27.49 6.20
N GLY A 340 -6.56 28.66 6.83
CA GLY A 340 -5.40 29.47 7.21
C GLY A 340 -4.56 28.78 8.28
N TYR A 341 -3.28 29.14 8.37
CA TYR A 341 -2.32 28.70 9.38
C TYR A 341 -2.89 28.75 10.80
N ASN A 342 -3.60 29.82 11.15
CA ASN A 342 -4.14 30.02 12.49
C ASN A 342 -5.20 28.98 12.89
N SER A 343 -5.95 28.43 11.94
CA SER A 343 -6.90 27.34 12.21
C SER A 343 -6.19 26.02 12.52
N TYR A 344 -5.06 25.75 11.85
CA TYR A 344 -4.27 24.55 12.16
C TYR A 344 -3.53 24.66 13.49
N ARG A 345 -3.11 25.86 13.89
CA ARG A 345 -2.58 26.09 15.24
C ARG A 345 -3.57 25.62 16.30
N GLU A 346 -4.84 25.99 16.17
CA GLU A 346 -5.90 25.60 17.09
C GLU A 346 -6.12 24.08 17.15
N VAL A 347 -6.19 23.41 15.98
CA VAL A 347 -6.25 21.93 15.90
C VAL A 347 -5.04 21.28 16.57
N CYS A 348 -3.87 21.90 16.44
CA CYS A 348 -2.63 21.47 17.04
C CYS A 348 -2.45 21.92 18.50
N SER A 349 -3.55 22.32 19.17
CA SER A 349 -3.57 22.74 20.58
C SER A 349 -2.68 23.95 20.90
N LEU A 350 -2.39 24.78 19.90
CA LEU A 350 -1.76 26.08 20.07
C LEU A 350 -2.84 27.16 20.20
N LYS A 351 -2.51 28.25 20.91
CA LYS A 351 -3.44 29.38 21.09
C LYS A 351 -3.67 30.09 19.76
N ARG A 352 -4.92 30.19 19.32
CA ARG A 352 -5.30 31.01 18.16
C ARG A 352 -4.82 32.45 18.33
N ALA A 353 -4.10 32.98 17.33
CA ALA A 353 -3.64 34.36 17.33
C ALA A 353 -4.77 35.31 16.92
N THR A 354 -4.88 36.44 17.60
CA THR A 354 -5.81 37.53 17.24
C THR A 354 -5.09 38.70 16.57
N SER A 355 -3.78 38.79 16.77
CA SER A 355 -2.89 39.76 16.16
C SER A 355 -1.59 39.08 15.70
N PHE A 356 -0.81 39.75 14.84
CA PHE A 356 0.52 39.25 14.45
C PHE A 356 1.48 39.15 15.64
N GLN A 357 1.29 39.98 16.68
CA GLN A 357 2.12 39.98 17.90
C GLN A 357 1.94 38.70 18.72
N ASP A 358 0.75 38.08 18.66
CA ASP A 358 0.45 36.83 19.37
C ASP A 358 1.28 35.65 18.86
N LEU A 359 1.94 35.79 17.70
CA LEU A 359 2.81 34.79 17.08
C LEU A 359 4.29 34.95 17.46
N SER A 360 4.66 35.91 18.31
CA SER A 360 6.06 36.23 18.64
C SER A 360 6.82 35.13 19.38
N ASN A 361 6.10 34.25 20.08
CA ASN A 361 6.69 33.09 20.73
C ASN A 361 7.18 32.08 19.68
N GLU A 362 6.35 31.82 18.67
CA GLU A 362 6.59 30.81 17.65
C GLU A 362 7.39 31.35 16.46
N ILE A 363 7.23 32.60 16.05
CA ILE A 363 7.83 33.14 14.82
C ILE A 363 8.84 34.25 15.15
N PRO A 364 10.04 34.28 14.52
CA PRO A 364 11.01 35.36 14.69
C PRO A 364 10.45 36.75 14.32
N SER A 365 10.90 37.79 15.00
CA SER A 365 10.34 39.15 14.86
C SER A 365 10.52 39.77 13.47
N ASP A 366 11.64 39.48 12.81
CA ASP A 366 11.94 39.92 11.44
C ASP A 366 11.02 39.26 10.41
N VAL A 367 10.72 37.97 10.60
CA VAL A 367 9.76 37.22 9.78
C VAL A 367 8.34 37.72 10.02
N LEU A 368 7.97 38.01 11.28
CA LEU A 368 6.66 38.60 11.61
C LEU A 368 6.42 39.94 10.93
N ALA A 369 7.45 40.79 10.82
CA ALA A 369 7.34 42.05 10.09
C ALA A 369 6.99 41.82 8.61
N LYS A 370 7.62 40.83 7.96
CA LYS A 370 7.33 40.45 6.57
C LYS A 370 5.93 39.85 6.42
N LEU A 371 5.49 39.02 7.36
CA LEU A 371 4.13 38.48 7.36
C LEU A 371 3.08 39.59 7.49
N LYS A 372 3.32 40.58 8.35
CA LYS A 372 2.45 41.75 8.51
C LYS A 372 2.42 42.64 7.26
N GLU A 373 3.51 42.70 6.50
CA GLU A 373 3.55 43.40 5.21
C GLU A 373 2.79 42.64 4.10
N ALA A 374 2.87 41.31 4.13
CA ALA A 374 2.27 40.45 3.12
C ALA A 374 0.76 40.28 3.31
N TYR A 375 0.29 40.06 4.55
CA TYR A 375 -1.10 39.73 4.87
C TYR A 375 -1.80 40.84 5.64
N ALA A 376 -3.09 41.06 5.34
CA ALA A 376 -3.91 42.05 6.04
C ALA A 376 -4.31 41.59 7.46
N HIS A 377 -4.58 40.29 7.63
CA HIS A 377 -5.02 39.71 8.90
C HIS A 377 -4.26 38.41 9.22
N VAL A 378 -4.13 38.06 10.50
CA VAL A 378 -3.39 36.86 10.95
C VAL A 378 -4.04 35.54 10.50
N ASP A 379 -5.36 35.53 10.33
CA ASP A 379 -6.13 34.38 9.82
C ASP A 379 -5.94 34.14 8.31
N ASP A 380 -5.38 35.11 7.60
CA ASP A 380 -5.15 35.01 6.16
C ASP A 380 -3.84 34.31 5.81
N ILE A 381 -2.95 34.12 6.78
CA ILE A 381 -1.64 33.47 6.57
C ILE A 381 -1.86 32.06 6.03
N ASP A 382 -1.31 31.77 4.85
CA ASP A 382 -1.40 30.44 4.24
C ASP A 382 -0.62 29.41 5.08
N LEU A 383 -1.14 28.17 5.19
CA LEU A 383 -0.58 27.13 6.07
C LEU A 383 0.94 26.93 5.85
N PHE A 384 1.36 26.74 4.59
CA PHE A 384 2.78 26.53 4.26
C PHE A 384 3.65 27.68 4.80
N THR A 385 3.33 28.92 4.44
CA THR A 385 4.07 30.13 4.83
C THR A 385 4.10 30.32 6.35
N GLY A 386 2.97 30.13 7.03
CA GLY A 386 2.91 30.27 8.48
C GLY A 386 3.72 29.19 9.20
N SER A 387 3.55 27.93 8.83
CA SER A 387 4.19 26.81 9.55
C SER A 387 5.69 26.70 9.32
N ILE A 388 6.21 27.10 8.15
CA ILE A 388 7.66 27.10 7.89
C ILE A 388 8.39 28.29 8.54
N SER A 389 7.62 29.29 8.97
CA SER A 389 8.13 30.46 9.68
C SER A 389 8.27 30.23 11.19
N GLU A 390 7.77 29.10 11.71
CA GLU A 390 7.87 28.75 13.12
C GLU A 390 9.30 28.34 13.51
N LYS A 391 9.71 28.72 14.72
CA LYS A 391 10.92 28.24 15.37
C LYS A 391 10.80 26.73 15.62
N PRO A 392 11.88 25.96 15.44
CA PRO A 392 11.87 24.54 15.70
C PRO A 392 11.52 24.19 17.14
N VAL A 393 10.78 23.09 17.35
CA VAL A 393 10.57 22.52 18.68
C VAL A 393 11.90 22.01 19.26
N GLN A 394 11.98 21.90 20.59
CA GLN A 394 13.20 21.42 21.25
C GLN A 394 13.58 20.01 20.76
N GLY A 395 14.80 19.89 20.20
CA GLY A 395 15.32 18.63 19.67
C GLY A 395 14.74 18.21 18.32
N GLY A 396 13.86 19.02 17.71
CA GLY A 396 13.29 18.81 16.39
C GLY A 396 13.77 19.83 15.36
N LEU A 397 13.46 19.57 14.09
CA LEU A 397 13.70 20.48 12.98
C LEU A 397 12.51 21.38 12.68
N LEU A 398 11.29 20.88 12.91
CA LEU A 398 10.05 21.53 12.54
C LEU A 398 9.48 22.37 13.68
N GLY A 399 8.71 23.40 13.33
CA GLY A 399 7.86 24.11 14.27
C GLY A 399 6.70 23.24 14.80
N PRO A 400 6.01 23.71 15.85
CA PRO A 400 4.94 22.94 16.50
C PRO A 400 3.79 22.57 15.57
N THR A 401 3.36 23.45 14.66
CA THR A 401 2.23 23.17 13.75
C THR A 401 2.59 22.08 12.74
N MET A 402 3.75 22.19 12.09
CA MET A 402 4.24 21.16 11.17
C MET A 402 4.50 19.83 11.88
N THR A 403 5.07 19.86 13.09
CA THR A 403 5.30 18.67 13.91
C THR A 403 4.00 17.94 14.21
N CYS A 404 2.94 18.68 14.57
CA CYS A 404 1.61 18.14 14.81
C CYS A 404 1.02 17.46 13.55
N ILE A 405 0.98 18.16 12.41
CA ILE A 405 0.38 17.62 11.17
C ILE A 405 1.16 16.40 10.67
N ILE A 406 2.48 16.52 10.56
CA ILE A 406 3.35 15.47 10.04
C ILE A 406 3.43 14.29 11.00
N GLY A 407 3.56 14.55 12.30
CA GLY A 407 3.56 13.51 13.33
C GLY A 407 2.25 12.73 13.34
N THR A 408 1.12 13.41 13.18
CA THR A 408 -0.20 12.76 13.07
C THR A 408 -0.29 11.88 11.83
N GLN A 409 0.18 12.36 10.67
CA GLN A 409 0.19 11.56 9.44
C GLN A 409 1.05 10.29 9.59
N PHE A 410 2.28 10.41 10.06
CA PHE A 410 3.18 9.25 10.16
C PHE A 410 2.78 8.26 11.25
N LYS A 411 2.25 8.74 12.38
CA LYS A 411 1.63 7.87 13.40
C LYS A 411 0.54 7.01 12.76
N ARG A 412 -0.30 7.64 11.94
CA ARG A 412 -1.39 6.97 11.23
C ARG A 412 -0.87 6.00 10.18
N LEU A 413 0.08 6.39 9.33
CA LEU A 413 0.67 5.47 8.35
C LEU A 413 1.25 4.22 9.00
N ARG A 414 1.86 4.34 10.18
CA ARG A 414 2.34 3.18 10.95
C ARG A 414 1.21 2.34 11.56
N GLN A 415 0.24 2.99 12.22
CA GLN A 415 -0.86 2.32 12.90
C GLN A 415 -1.81 1.59 11.94
N CYS A 416 -1.96 2.09 10.72
CA CYS A 416 -2.99 1.64 9.79
C CYS A 416 -2.39 0.79 8.64
N ASP A 417 -1.08 0.55 8.67
CA ASP A 417 -0.38 -0.36 7.76
C ASP A 417 -0.27 -1.76 8.38
N ARG A 418 -1.04 -2.70 7.85
CA ARG A 418 -0.98 -4.12 8.24
C ARG A 418 0.43 -4.70 8.05
N PHE A 419 1.14 -4.22 7.03
CA PHE A 419 2.48 -4.66 6.64
C PHE A 419 3.59 -3.82 7.26
N TRP A 420 3.28 -3.01 8.29
CA TRP A 420 4.31 -2.37 9.09
C TRP A 420 5.32 -3.43 9.52
N TYR A 421 6.59 -3.22 9.22
CA TYR A 421 7.59 -4.29 9.29
C TYR A 421 7.74 -4.88 10.71
N GLU A 422 7.36 -4.14 11.76
CA GLU A 422 7.39 -4.63 13.15
C GLU A 422 6.09 -5.29 13.60
N THR A 423 5.14 -5.55 12.70
CA THR A 423 3.83 -6.13 13.02
C THR A 423 3.95 -7.44 13.81
N ASN A 424 3.01 -7.66 14.73
CA ASN A 424 2.89 -8.92 15.48
C ASN A 424 1.93 -9.93 14.83
N ASP A 425 1.35 -9.61 13.67
CA ASP A 425 0.44 -10.50 12.92
C ASP A 425 1.15 -11.83 12.59
N PRO A 426 0.69 -12.97 13.13
CA PRO A 426 1.36 -14.25 12.97
C PRO A 426 1.47 -14.71 11.51
N ALA A 427 0.59 -14.24 10.62
CA ALA A 427 0.59 -14.66 9.22
C ALA A 427 1.69 -13.98 8.38
N ILE A 428 2.18 -12.81 8.81
CA ILE A 428 3.05 -11.95 7.97
C ILE A 428 4.24 -11.32 8.72
N LYS A 429 4.34 -11.52 10.04
CA LYS A 429 5.43 -10.97 10.84
C LYS A 429 6.78 -11.53 10.42
N PHE A 430 7.81 -10.69 10.50
CA PHE A 430 9.18 -11.16 10.51
C PHE A 430 9.50 -11.91 11.81
N THR A 431 10.41 -12.89 11.73
CA THR A 431 10.94 -13.55 12.93
C THR A 431 11.75 -12.55 13.79
N PRO A 432 11.95 -12.80 15.09
CA PRO A 432 12.78 -11.91 15.92
C PRO A 432 14.22 -11.77 15.40
N GLN A 433 14.75 -12.83 14.76
CA GLN A 433 16.08 -12.83 14.14
C GLN A 433 16.11 -11.94 12.91
N GLN A 434 15.11 -12.06 12.03
CA GLN A 434 14.97 -11.19 10.86
C GLN A 434 14.82 -9.71 11.26
N LEU A 435 13.99 -9.40 12.26
CA LEU A 435 13.87 -8.04 12.80
C LEU A 435 15.18 -7.51 13.38
N ALA A 436 15.96 -8.36 14.04
CA ALA A 436 17.26 -7.97 14.57
C ALA A 436 18.24 -7.63 13.43
N GLU A 437 18.19 -8.32 12.29
CA GLU A 437 18.99 -7.98 11.12
C GLU A 437 18.52 -6.68 10.44
N ILE A 438 17.20 -6.49 10.23
CA ILE A 438 16.65 -5.25 9.64
C ILE A 438 17.05 -4.03 10.47
N ARG A 439 16.96 -4.11 11.80
CA ARG A 439 17.26 -3.00 12.72
C ARG A 439 18.74 -2.57 12.74
N LYS A 440 19.66 -3.38 12.20
CA LYS A 440 21.07 -3.01 12.07
C LYS A 440 21.33 -2.12 10.86
N MET A 441 20.45 -2.15 9.87
CA MET A 441 20.67 -1.46 8.60
C MET A 441 20.64 0.06 8.80
N THR A 442 21.60 0.75 8.19
CA THR A 442 21.63 2.20 8.13
C THR A 442 21.59 2.67 6.68
N LEU A 443 21.10 3.88 6.43
CA LEU A 443 21.13 4.45 5.08
C LEU A 443 22.57 4.55 4.56
N SER A 444 23.54 4.88 5.42
CA SER A 444 24.96 4.85 5.05
C SER A 444 25.42 3.49 4.54
N LYS A 445 24.96 2.39 5.18
CA LYS A 445 25.29 1.04 4.72
C LYS A 445 24.63 0.72 3.38
N VAL A 446 23.36 1.07 3.22
CA VAL A 446 22.65 0.92 1.93
C VAL A 446 23.42 1.66 0.82
N ILE A 447 23.85 2.90 1.07
CA ILE A 447 24.61 3.67 0.08
C ILE A 447 25.94 2.98 -0.21
N CYS A 448 26.74 2.64 0.81
CA CYS A 448 28.02 1.93 0.64
C CYS A 448 27.91 0.66 -0.21
N ASP A 449 26.88 -0.15 0.00
CA ASP A 449 26.71 -1.42 -0.72
C ASP A 449 26.30 -1.23 -2.19
N ASN A 450 25.92 -0.02 -2.59
CA ASN A 450 25.42 0.30 -3.93
C ASN A 450 26.24 1.41 -4.63
N LEU A 451 27.38 1.83 -4.07
CA LEU A 451 28.34 2.69 -4.77
C LEU A 451 29.26 1.85 -5.65
N ASP A 452 29.58 2.35 -6.84
CA ASP A 452 30.54 1.70 -7.74
C ASP A 452 31.97 1.74 -7.16
N MET A 453 32.30 2.83 -6.45
CA MET A 453 33.59 3.00 -5.76
C MET A 453 33.39 3.28 -4.26
N PRO A 454 33.11 2.26 -3.43
CA PRO A 454 32.95 2.46 -1.99
C PRO A 454 34.26 2.98 -1.36
N SER A 455 34.14 3.92 -0.43
CA SER A 455 35.25 4.47 0.34
C SER A 455 34.87 4.62 1.81
N ASP A 456 35.18 5.75 2.44
CA ASP A 456 34.74 6.05 3.79
C ASP A 456 33.36 6.71 3.76
N ILE A 457 32.54 6.48 4.79
CA ILE A 457 31.24 7.14 4.94
C ILE A 457 30.94 7.43 6.41
N GLN A 458 30.21 8.51 6.69
CA GLN A 458 29.74 8.77 8.05
C GLN A 458 28.73 7.71 8.51
N ARG A 459 28.68 7.45 9.82
CA ARG A 459 27.81 6.42 10.41
C ARG A 459 26.32 6.71 10.21
N TYR A 460 25.95 7.97 10.34
CA TYR A 460 24.58 8.45 10.16
C TYR A 460 24.52 9.40 8.96
N ALA A 461 23.87 8.96 7.88
CA ALA A 461 23.85 9.67 6.59
C ALA A 461 23.21 11.07 6.68
N PHE A 462 22.23 11.25 7.57
CA PHE A 462 21.50 12.52 7.76
C PHE A 462 22.23 13.53 8.63
N ASP A 463 23.14 13.07 9.49
CA ASP A 463 23.89 13.95 10.38
C ASP A 463 25.17 14.41 9.68
N ALA A 464 25.55 15.66 9.90
CA ALA A 464 26.78 16.21 9.36
C ALA A 464 27.99 15.36 9.78
N PRO A 465 28.99 15.17 8.91
CA PRO A 465 30.20 14.45 9.25
C PRO A 465 30.97 15.19 10.35
N HIS A 466 31.44 14.46 11.36
CA HIS A 466 32.21 15.04 12.46
C HIS A 466 33.22 14.02 13.00
N ASN A 467 34.48 14.44 13.20
CA ASN A 467 35.60 13.55 13.54
C ASN A 467 35.38 12.64 14.77
N ILE A 468 34.54 13.06 15.71
CA ILE A 468 34.21 12.32 16.94
C ILE A 468 32.76 11.79 16.95
N LEU A 469 31.77 12.68 16.82
CA LEU A 469 30.35 12.35 16.96
C LEU A 469 29.77 11.54 15.78
N ASN A 470 30.24 11.77 14.55
CA ASN A 470 29.78 11.08 13.35
C ASN A 470 30.94 10.90 12.35
N PRO A 471 31.98 10.14 12.71
CA PRO A 471 33.19 10.02 11.90
C PRO A 471 32.89 9.24 10.63
N ARG A 472 33.60 9.60 9.56
CA ARG A 472 33.68 8.75 8.39
C ARG A 472 34.51 7.51 8.71
N ILE A 473 33.98 6.34 8.40
CA ILE A 473 34.65 5.05 8.60
C ILE A 473 34.59 4.26 7.29
N PRO A 474 35.55 3.34 7.06
CA PRO A 474 35.51 2.45 5.90
C PRO A 474 34.19 1.68 5.81
N CYS A 475 33.63 1.56 4.61
CA CYS A 475 32.34 0.90 4.37
C CYS A 475 32.25 -0.54 4.91
N ASP A 476 33.37 -1.27 4.98
CA ASP A 476 33.45 -2.64 5.52
C ASP A 476 33.24 -2.72 7.04
N LYS A 477 33.40 -1.60 7.75
CA LYS A 477 33.17 -1.51 9.20
C LYS A 477 31.71 -1.27 9.57
N LEU A 478 30.87 -0.92 8.60
CA LEU A 478 29.44 -0.76 8.86
C LEU A 478 28.74 -2.13 8.97
N PRO A 479 27.80 -2.30 9.92
CA PRO A 479 27.06 -3.56 10.07
C PRO A 479 26.30 -3.93 8.80
N ALA A 480 26.60 -5.10 8.21
CA ALA A 480 25.89 -5.61 7.05
C ALA A 480 24.66 -6.45 7.44
N LEU A 481 23.63 -6.43 6.60
CA LEU A 481 22.45 -7.29 6.71
C LEU A 481 22.85 -8.75 6.47
N LYS A 482 22.61 -9.63 7.45
CA LYS A 482 22.85 -11.08 7.28
C LYS A 482 21.58 -11.78 6.83
N LEU A 483 21.59 -12.25 5.58
CA LEU A 483 20.43 -12.93 4.98
C LEU A 483 20.25 -14.39 5.47
N ASP A 484 21.14 -14.91 6.32
CA ASP A 484 20.99 -16.24 6.92
C ASP A 484 19.67 -16.38 7.70
N ALA A 485 19.14 -15.30 8.27
CA ALA A 485 17.84 -15.29 8.96
C ALA A 485 16.63 -15.47 8.01
N TRP A 486 16.83 -15.36 6.70
CA TRP A 486 15.84 -15.66 5.65
C TRP A 486 16.10 -16.99 4.97
N ARG A 487 17.12 -17.74 5.40
CA ARG A 487 17.35 -19.09 4.91
C ARG A 487 16.20 -19.96 5.39
N ASP A 488 15.38 -20.41 4.46
CA ASP A 488 14.41 -21.47 4.74
C ASP A 488 15.18 -22.69 5.25
N ALA A 489 14.66 -23.31 6.31
CA ALA A 489 15.24 -24.56 6.77
C ALA A 489 15.30 -25.52 5.56
N PRO A 490 16.43 -26.20 5.31
CA PRO A 490 16.46 -27.21 4.26
C PRO A 490 15.27 -28.14 4.50
N VAL A 491 14.52 -28.48 3.46
CA VAL A 491 13.29 -29.28 3.54
C VAL A 491 13.48 -30.55 4.40
N ALA A 492 14.71 -31.06 4.51
CA ALA A 492 15.12 -32.15 5.40
C ALA A 492 15.01 -31.87 6.91
N ALA A 493 15.05 -30.63 7.38
CA ALA A 493 14.88 -30.25 8.78
C ALA A 493 13.40 -30.09 9.16
N SER A 494 12.54 -29.66 8.22
CA SER A 494 11.08 -29.68 8.37
C SER A 494 10.48 -31.08 8.16
N LEU A 495 11.17 -31.97 7.43
CA LEU A 495 10.86 -33.41 7.35
C LEU A 495 11.40 -34.24 8.53
N LYS A 496 12.26 -33.68 9.39
CA LYS A 496 12.79 -34.38 10.58
C LYS A 496 11.83 -34.43 11.77
N GLN A 497 10.66 -33.79 11.66
CA GLN A 497 9.49 -34.26 12.38
C GLN A 497 8.74 -35.21 11.44
N VAL A 498 9.11 -36.49 11.48
CA VAL A 498 8.26 -37.55 10.93
C VAL A 498 6.92 -37.46 11.68
N ARG A 499 5.96 -36.71 11.14
CA ARG A 499 4.60 -36.66 11.67
C ARG A 499 3.98 -38.02 11.43
N ARG A 500 4.13 -38.94 12.38
CA ARG A 500 3.38 -40.18 12.35
C ARG A 500 1.93 -39.88 12.73
N CYS A 501 0.97 -40.43 11.99
CA CYS A 501 -0.43 -40.38 12.37
C CYS A 501 -0.77 -41.60 13.22
N HIS A 502 -1.63 -41.43 14.22
CA HIS A 502 -2.24 -42.55 14.92
C HIS A 502 -3.55 -42.93 14.21
N ILE A 503 -3.56 -44.07 13.52
CA ILE A 503 -4.72 -44.60 12.80
C ILE A 503 -5.21 -45.85 13.54
N GLY A 504 -6.30 -45.71 14.30
CA GLY A 504 -6.74 -46.77 15.22
C GLY A 504 -5.69 -47.00 16.30
N SER A 505 -5.18 -48.24 16.41
CA SER A 505 -4.09 -48.61 17.33
C SER A 505 -2.71 -48.66 16.67
N LYS A 506 -2.58 -48.18 15.42
CA LYS A 506 -1.34 -48.28 14.64
C LYS A 506 -0.78 -46.89 14.37
N GLU A 507 0.54 -46.79 14.50
CA GLU A 507 1.29 -45.60 14.15
C GLU A 507 1.75 -45.70 12.69
N VAL A 508 1.36 -44.73 11.85
CA VAL A 508 1.48 -44.77 10.38
C VAL A 508 2.26 -43.57 9.88
N GLU A 509 3.21 -43.81 9.00
CA GLU A 509 4.02 -42.76 8.36
C GLU A 509 3.22 -41.96 7.33
N VAL A 510 3.54 -40.67 7.16
CA VAL A 510 2.94 -39.81 6.12
C VAL A 510 3.08 -40.46 4.75
N GLY A 511 1.98 -40.51 3.99
CA GLY A 511 1.89 -41.15 2.68
C GLY A 511 1.47 -42.62 2.71
N LYS A 512 1.43 -43.26 3.88
CA LYS A 512 0.93 -44.63 4.03
C LYS A 512 -0.50 -44.65 4.57
N SER A 513 -1.22 -45.71 4.23
CA SER A 513 -2.59 -45.96 4.68
C SER A 513 -2.67 -47.13 5.65
N ALA A 514 -3.69 -47.09 6.50
CA ALA A 514 -4.07 -48.20 7.37
C ALA A 514 -5.60 -48.25 7.53
N LEU A 515 -6.09 -49.43 7.87
CA LEU A 515 -7.50 -49.68 8.14
C LEU A 515 -7.72 -49.57 9.66
N PRO A 516 -8.37 -48.51 10.18
CA PRO A 516 -8.78 -48.48 11.60
C PRO A 516 -9.92 -49.47 11.89
N SER A 517 -10.72 -49.82 10.89
CA SER A 517 -11.83 -50.78 10.98
C SER A 517 -12.01 -51.50 9.63
N PRO A 518 -12.77 -52.61 9.57
CA PRO A 518 -12.87 -53.42 8.36
C PRO A 518 -13.45 -52.69 7.14
N CYS A 519 -14.27 -51.64 7.33
CA CYS A 519 -14.91 -50.91 6.24
C CYS A 519 -14.46 -49.45 6.12
N VAL A 520 -13.38 -49.05 6.81
CA VAL A 520 -12.82 -47.68 6.71
C VAL A 520 -11.33 -47.76 6.43
N SER A 521 -10.85 -46.93 5.51
CA SER A 521 -9.43 -46.77 5.20
C SER A 521 -9.00 -45.33 5.44
N CYS A 522 -7.86 -45.16 6.10
CA CYS A 522 -7.30 -43.85 6.38
C CYS A 522 -5.88 -43.73 5.82
N ILE A 523 -5.55 -42.56 5.30
CA ILE A 523 -4.21 -42.18 4.87
C ILE A 523 -3.66 -41.11 5.80
N CYS A 524 -2.38 -41.22 6.15
CA CYS A 524 -1.68 -40.19 6.90
C CYS A 524 -1.17 -39.11 5.94
N THR A 525 -1.63 -37.86 6.09
CA THR A 525 -1.18 -36.69 5.30
C THR A 525 -0.39 -35.72 6.19
N PRO A 526 0.36 -34.76 5.60
CA PRO A 526 1.08 -33.74 6.37
C PRO A 526 0.17 -32.91 7.29
N GLU A 527 -1.11 -32.76 6.93
CA GLU A 527 -2.13 -32.00 7.67
C GLU A 527 -2.88 -32.84 8.73
N GLY A 528 -2.73 -34.17 8.72
CA GLY A 528 -3.41 -35.07 9.67
C GLY A 528 -3.90 -36.38 9.05
N THR A 529 -4.82 -37.07 9.70
CA THR A 529 -5.38 -38.34 9.19
C THR A 529 -6.62 -38.08 8.34
N ARG A 530 -6.67 -38.59 7.11
CA ARG A 530 -7.85 -38.51 6.23
C ARG A 530 -8.43 -39.90 6.01
N CYS A 531 -9.69 -40.09 6.37
CA CYS A 531 -10.37 -41.37 6.30
C CYS A 531 -11.49 -41.37 5.26
N ALA A 532 -11.70 -42.51 4.62
CA ALA A 532 -12.76 -42.75 3.66
C ALA A 532 -13.39 -44.13 3.89
N SER A 533 -14.70 -44.20 3.71
CA SER A 533 -15.47 -45.44 3.75
C SER A 533 -15.12 -46.31 2.54
N LEU A 534 -14.85 -47.59 2.78
CA LEU A 534 -14.65 -48.59 1.74
C LEU A 534 -16.02 -49.10 1.23
N ARG A 535 -16.12 -49.24 -0.08
CA ARG A 535 -17.28 -49.89 -0.71
C ARG A 535 -17.09 -51.41 -0.65
N ILE A 536 -17.98 -52.10 0.05
CA ILE A 536 -17.94 -53.55 0.19
C ILE A 536 -18.66 -54.19 -1.00
N THR A 537 -17.92 -54.98 -1.78
CA THR A 537 -18.45 -55.67 -2.97
C THR A 537 -19.06 -57.04 -2.65
N SER A 538 -18.68 -57.66 -1.53
CA SER A 538 -19.26 -58.91 -1.04
C SER A 538 -19.19 -59.00 0.48
N CYS A 539 -20.37 -58.99 1.11
CA CYS A 539 -20.47 -59.12 2.56
C CYS A 539 -20.03 -60.51 3.04
N GLN A 540 -20.28 -61.58 2.28
CA GLN A 540 -19.83 -62.94 2.64
C GLN A 540 -18.30 -63.04 2.74
N ARG A 541 -17.58 -62.30 1.89
CA ARG A 541 -16.11 -62.24 1.93
C ARG A 541 -15.63 -61.45 3.13
N LEU A 542 -16.27 -60.33 3.45
CA LEU A 542 -15.99 -59.53 4.64
C LEU A 542 -16.12 -60.36 5.93
N PHE A 543 -17.14 -61.21 6.05
CA PHE A 543 -17.33 -62.12 7.20
C PHE A 543 -16.29 -63.23 7.32
N LYS A 544 -15.56 -63.53 6.24
CA LYS A 544 -14.42 -64.47 6.26
C LYS A 544 -13.11 -63.79 6.62
N GLU A 545 -12.97 -62.51 6.27
CA GLU A 545 -11.72 -61.74 6.41
C GLU A 545 -11.65 -60.93 7.72
N ALA A 546 -12.79 -60.61 8.33
CA ALA A 546 -12.86 -59.83 9.58
C ALA A 546 -13.78 -60.49 10.61
N ARG A 547 -13.48 -60.29 11.91
CA ARG A 547 -14.25 -60.87 13.02
C ARG A 547 -15.66 -60.25 13.07
N PRO A 548 -16.72 -61.03 13.33
CA PRO A 548 -18.09 -60.53 13.41
C PRO A 548 -18.27 -59.37 14.41
N GLU A 549 -17.54 -59.39 15.52
CA GLU A 549 -17.55 -58.32 16.53
C GLU A 549 -16.98 -57.00 16.02
N ASP A 550 -15.93 -57.04 15.18
CA ASP A 550 -15.30 -55.86 14.61
C ASP A 550 -16.16 -55.27 13.47
N ILE A 551 -16.89 -56.14 12.75
CA ILE A 551 -17.88 -55.74 11.73
C ILE A 551 -19.10 -55.08 12.40
N ALA A 552 -19.57 -55.62 13.53
CA ALA A 552 -20.72 -55.08 14.26
C ALA A 552 -20.44 -53.72 14.93
N LYS A 553 -19.17 -53.43 15.27
CA LYS A 553 -18.73 -52.14 15.83
C LYS A 553 -18.52 -51.05 14.77
N ASP A 554 -18.41 -51.42 13.49
CA ASP A 554 -18.20 -50.48 12.39
C ASP A 554 -19.53 -50.11 11.72
N ASN A 555 -20.01 -48.88 11.96
CA ASN A 555 -21.27 -48.36 11.38
C ASN A 555 -21.28 -48.38 9.84
N VAL A 556 -20.12 -48.27 9.19
CA VAL A 556 -20.00 -48.36 7.72
C VAL A 556 -20.15 -49.80 7.25
N CYS A 557 -19.63 -50.77 8.01
CA CYS A 557 -19.88 -52.18 7.73
C CYS A 557 -21.34 -52.56 7.99
N VAL A 558 -21.93 -52.10 9.09
CA VAL A 558 -23.32 -52.40 9.45
C VAL A 558 -24.30 -51.83 8.43
N SER A 559 -24.06 -50.61 7.93
CA SER A 559 -24.92 -50.03 6.89
C SER A 559 -24.86 -50.78 5.55
N GLN A 560 -23.71 -51.37 5.19
CA GLN A 560 -23.55 -52.11 3.93
C GLN A 560 -23.89 -53.61 4.04
N CYS A 561 -23.67 -54.23 5.21
CA CYS A 561 -23.71 -55.69 5.40
C CYS A 561 -24.48 -56.16 6.64
N GLY A 562 -25.18 -55.26 7.35
CA GLY A 562 -25.87 -55.57 8.60
C GLY A 562 -27.01 -56.60 8.48
N TYR A 563 -27.57 -56.79 7.27
CA TYR A 563 -28.59 -57.83 7.03
C TYR A 563 -28.04 -59.26 7.23
N LEU A 564 -26.74 -59.49 7.03
CA LEU A 564 -26.11 -60.79 7.29
C LEU A 564 -25.79 -61.00 8.78
N LEU A 565 -25.53 -59.93 9.54
CA LEU A 565 -25.39 -60.01 11.01
C LEU A 565 -26.70 -60.47 11.66
N SER A 566 -27.83 -59.95 11.19
CA SER A 566 -29.15 -60.30 11.74
C SER A 566 -29.55 -61.74 11.43
N ILE A 567 -29.15 -62.27 10.27
CA ILE A 567 -29.35 -63.68 9.90
C ILE A 567 -28.46 -64.59 10.77
N SER A 568 -27.19 -64.23 11.00
CA SER A 568 -26.28 -65.02 11.85
C SER A 568 -26.74 -65.08 13.31
N ASN A 569 -27.28 -63.99 13.87
CA ASN A 569 -27.82 -63.97 15.24
C ASN A 569 -29.19 -64.67 15.37
N LYS A 570 -29.97 -64.76 14.30
CA LYS A 570 -31.21 -65.56 14.26
C LYS A 570 -30.92 -67.06 14.14
N LEU A 571 -29.82 -67.46 13.52
CA LEU A 571 -29.38 -68.86 13.43
C LEU A 571 -28.77 -69.38 14.74
N SER A 572 -28.10 -68.52 15.53
CA SER A 572 -27.60 -68.92 16.86
C SER A 572 -28.69 -69.03 17.92
N THR A 573 -29.77 -68.25 17.82
CA THR A 573 -30.93 -68.31 18.73
C THR A 573 -31.93 -69.41 18.36
N ALA A 574 -31.94 -69.88 17.11
CA ALA A 574 -32.75 -71.03 16.68
C ALA A 574 -32.11 -72.41 16.97
N ALA A 575 -30.84 -72.44 17.41
CA ALA A 575 -30.11 -73.67 17.71
C ALA A 575 -30.15 -74.08 19.21
N ASP A 576 -30.70 -73.23 20.09
CA ASP A 576 -30.73 -73.45 21.55
C ASP A 576 -32.09 -73.93 22.08
N ASP A 577 -33.07 -74.18 21.20
CA ASP A 577 -34.46 -74.52 21.56
C ASP A 577 -34.88 -75.95 21.12
N THR A 578 -33.93 -76.90 21.14
CA THR A 578 -34.23 -78.35 21.04
C THR A 578 -33.49 -79.17 22.10
N GLN A 579 -33.86 -78.96 23.36
CA GLN A 579 -33.84 -80.02 24.38
C GLN A 579 -35.28 -80.31 24.83
N LEU A 580 -35.86 -81.38 24.26
CA LEU A 580 -36.94 -82.15 24.89
C LEU A 580 -36.38 -83.55 25.17
N HIS A 581 -36.55 -83.95 26.42
CA HIS A 581 -36.06 -85.15 27.10
C HIS A 581 -36.04 -86.47 26.30
N PHE A 582 -34.95 -87.23 26.44
CA PHE A 582 -34.93 -88.52 27.16
C PHE A 582 -33.58 -88.72 27.86
#